data_AF-A0A1F3ZLL5-F1
#
_entry.id   AF-A0A1F3ZLL5-F1
#
_cell.length_a   1.000
_cell.length_b   1.000
_cell.length_c   1.000
_cell.angle_alpha   90.00
_cell.angle_beta   90.00
_cell.angle_gamma   90.00
#
_symmetry.space_group_name_H-M   'P 1'
#
loop_
_entity.id
_entity.type
_entity.pdbx_description
1 polymer ?
#
loop_
_entity_poly.entity_id
_entity_poly.type
_entity_poly.pdbx_seq_one_letter_code
_entity_poly.pdbx_strand_id
1 'polypeptide(L)'
;MSASELFRTCPRSGLQFHQSAETLIKVNAVAAVVTLLIGGVLALLILLTRWQAIHLIQADDFYLYLTAHGLDMLVVWIIFFEMAVLYFCSSTLLKSRLATPKIAWLGFALMVIGTLTFNAAIFTGNATVMMTSYVPLPGHPAFYLGLILFAVGALIGCFIFLGTLVVAKAEKTYEGSIPLVTFGALTACIIAIFTIASGAIILIPTFLWSVGLVKTIDPLMYRTIWWAFGHSSQQINVSAHIAVWYAIAAIVFNAKPMSEKVSRMAFLLYILFLQLASAHHLLSDPGLSTEWKVFNTSYAMYLAVLASMIHGLTVPGAIEVAQREKGYTKGLFEWIRKAPWGNPVFSGMFISLLGFGFLGGISGVMMGTEQLNMIIHNTLYVPGHFHATVVIGTTLSF
;
A
#
# COMPACT_ATOMS: atom_id res chain seq x y z
N MET A 1 9.51 33.30 -13.41
CA MET A 1 10.36 32.16 -13.78
C MET A 1 9.86 31.60 -15.10
N SER A 2 10.72 31.36 -16.07
CA SER A 2 10.33 30.67 -17.31
C SER A 2 9.93 29.23 -17.00
N ALA A 3 9.12 28.58 -17.85
CA ALA A 3 8.73 27.18 -17.64
C ALA A 3 9.94 26.22 -17.54
N SER A 4 11.07 26.59 -18.17
CA SER A 4 12.34 25.86 -18.08
C SER A 4 13.03 26.00 -16.72
N GLU A 5 12.84 27.10 -16.00
CA GLU A 5 13.51 27.36 -14.71
C GLU A 5 12.92 26.53 -13.55
N LEU A 6 11.74 25.94 -13.75
CA LEU A 6 11.06 25.12 -12.73
C LEU A 6 11.43 23.63 -12.80
N PHE A 7 12.16 23.20 -13.83
CA PHE A 7 12.67 21.85 -13.95
C PHE A 7 14.15 21.77 -13.58
N ARG A 8 14.52 20.75 -12.82
CA ARG A 8 15.93 20.36 -12.62
C ARG A 8 16.17 18.94 -13.07
N THR A 9 17.35 18.68 -13.62
CA THR A 9 17.81 17.32 -13.92
C THR A 9 18.59 16.80 -12.72
N CYS A 10 18.24 15.61 -12.23
CA CYS A 10 19.02 14.94 -11.19
C CYS A 10 20.35 14.46 -11.78
N PRO A 11 21.52 14.89 -11.24
CA PRO A 11 22.81 14.51 -11.81
C PRO A 11 23.13 13.01 -11.66
N ARG A 12 22.46 12.31 -10.72
CA ARG A 12 22.68 10.87 -10.49
C ARG A 12 21.79 9.97 -11.34
N SER A 13 20.50 10.31 -11.45
CA SER A 13 19.52 9.46 -12.15
C SER A 13 19.21 9.94 -13.57
N GLY A 14 19.58 11.17 -13.94
CA GLY A 14 19.20 11.79 -15.21
C GLY A 14 17.71 12.17 -15.31
N LEU A 15 16.90 11.87 -14.28
CA LEU A 15 15.48 12.19 -14.26
C LEU A 15 15.24 13.69 -14.06
N GLN A 16 14.21 14.21 -14.73
CA GLN A 16 13.79 15.61 -14.62
C GLN A 16 12.68 15.76 -13.59
N PHE A 17 12.87 16.70 -12.66
CA PHE A 17 11.93 16.99 -11.59
C PHE A 17 11.38 18.40 -11.74
N HIS A 18 10.06 18.53 -11.75
CA HIS A 18 9.40 19.83 -11.64
C HIS A 18 9.36 20.24 -10.16
N GLN A 19 9.69 21.50 -9.84
CA GLN A 19 9.83 22.00 -8.47
C GLN A 19 8.59 21.73 -7.59
N SER A 20 7.39 21.94 -8.15
CA SER A 20 6.13 21.72 -7.41
C SER A 20 5.88 20.25 -7.09
N ALA A 21 6.25 19.34 -7.99
CA ALA A 21 6.09 17.90 -7.78
C ALA A 21 7.16 17.40 -6.80
N GLU A 22 8.41 17.80 -7.01
CA GLU A 22 9.55 17.36 -6.22
C GLU A 22 9.36 17.66 -4.72
N THR A 23 8.89 18.86 -4.40
CA THR A 23 8.66 19.26 -3.00
C THR A 23 7.60 18.37 -2.36
N LEU A 24 6.48 18.15 -3.06
CA LEU A 24 5.39 17.30 -2.57
C LEU A 24 5.80 15.83 -2.47
N ILE A 25 6.60 15.32 -3.41
CA ILE A 25 7.19 13.97 -3.34
C ILE A 25 8.03 13.85 -2.06
N LYS A 26 8.93 14.82 -1.81
CA LYS A 26 9.82 14.79 -0.65
C LYS A 26 9.06 14.85 0.68
N VAL A 27 8.10 15.77 0.84
CA VAL A 27 7.39 15.89 2.13
C VAL A 27 6.52 14.67 2.43
N ASN A 28 5.91 14.07 1.41
CA ASN A 28 5.18 12.81 1.56
C ASN A 28 6.14 11.66 1.94
N ALA A 29 7.28 11.53 1.26
CA ALA A 29 8.28 10.52 1.60
C ALA A 29 8.87 10.72 3.01
N VAL A 30 9.12 11.97 3.43
CA VAL A 30 9.59 12.27 4.79
C VAL A 30 8.52 11.95 5.83
N ALA A 31 7.26 12.34 5.60
CA ALA A 31 6.15 12.00 6.49
C ALA A 31 5.98 10.48 6.63
N ALA A 32 6.15 9.74 5.54
CA ALA A 32 6.18 8.27 5.56
C ALA A 32 7.29 7.75 6.48
N VAL A 33 8.54 8.16 6.28
CA VAL A 33 9.68 7.69 7.08
C VAL A 33 9.54 8.06 8.56
N VAL A 34 9.06 9.26 8.87
CA VAL A 34 8.81 9.70 10.26
C VAL A 34 7.73 8.84 10.91
N THR A 35 6.63 8.57 10.21
CA THR A 35 5.55 7.72 10.73
C THR A 35 6.01 6.27 10.88
N LEU A 36 6.79 5.75 9.93
CA LEU A 36 7.40 4.42 10.02
C LEU A 36 8.28 4.30 11.27
N LEU A 37 9.08 5.33 11.58
CA LEU A 37 9.87 5.37 12.81
C LEU A 37 8.98 5.34 14.06
N ILE A 38 7.93 6.15 14.10
CA ILE A 38 6.97 6.18 15.23
C ILE A 38 6.32 4.81 15.40
N GLY A 39 5.72 4.26 14.34
CA GLY A 39 5.09 2.95 14.34
C GLY A 39 6.06 1.82 14.70
N GLY A 40 7.33 1.92 14.29
CA GLY A 40 8.40 0.99 14.66
C GLY A 40 8.77 1.07 16.14
N VAL A 41 8.83 2.27 16.73
CA VAL A 41 9.03 2.45 18.17
C VAL A 41 7.85 1.84 18.95
N LEU A 42 6.61 2.08 18.52
CA LEU A 42 5.43 1.44 19.12
C LEU A 42 5.53 -0.10 19.05
N ALA A 43 6.00 -0.63 17.92
CA ALA A 43 6.23 -2.07 17.76
C ALA A 43 7.23 -2.63 18.78
N LEU A 44 8.33 -1.92 19.01
CA LEU A 44 9.35 -2.30 20.00
C LEU A 44 8.78 -2.26 21.41
N LEU A 45 7.99 -1.24 21.77
CA LEU A 45 7.34 -1.14 23.07
C LEU A 45 6.39 -2.32 23.33
N ILE A 46 5.59 -2.68 22.32
CA ILE A 46 4.67 -3.83 22.36
C ILE A 46 5.47 -5.13 22.49
N LEU A 47 6.45 -5.35 21.61
CA LEU A 47 7.23 -6.59 21.56
C LEU A 47 8.00 -6.81 22.86
N LEU A 48 8.71 -5.79 23.33
CA LEU A 48 9.53 -5.90 24.54
C LEU A 48 8.65 -6.14 25.76
N THR A 49 7.45 -5.56 25.83
CA THR A 49 6.52 -5.79 26.96
C THR A 49 5.88 -7.18 26.95
N ARG A 50 5.89 -7.89 25.82
CA ARG A 50 5.51 -9.32 25.78
C ARG A 50 6.60 -10.24 26.30
N TRP A 51 7.84 -9.74 26.46
CA TRP A 51 8.94 -10.52 26.97
C TRP A 51 8.89 -10.55 28.50
N GLN A 52 8.88 -11.74 29.10
CA GLN A 52 8.85 -11.93 30.55
C GLN A 52 9.91 -11.14 31.34
N ALA A 53 11.04 -10.78 30.72
CA ALA A 53 12.12 -10.05 31.39
C ALA A 53 11.98 -8.52 31.32
N ILE A 54 11.22 -7.98 30.35
CA ILE A 54 11.16 -6.55 30.05
C ILE A 54 9.69 -6.13 29.98
N HIS A 55 9.31 -5.08 30.70
CA HIS A 55 7.95 -4.55 30.69
C HIS A 55 8.00 -3.02 30.58
N LEU A 56 8.09 -2.51 29.34
CA LEU A 56 8.31 -1.08 29.08
C LEU A 56 7.01 -0.25 29.11
N ILE A 57 5.87 -0.90 28.85
CA ILE A 57 4.54 -0.27 28.97
C ILE A 57 3.71 -1.04 30.00
N GLN A 58 2.70 -0.39 30.58
CA GLN A 58 1.74 -1.05 31.46
C GLN A 58 0.90 -2.04 30.65
N ALA A 59 0.53 -3.16 31.27
CA ALA A 59 -0.25 -4.21 30.58
C ALA A 59 -1.60 -3.67 30.08
N ASP A 60 -2.24 -2.76 30.83
CA ASP A 60 -3.52 -2.17 30.47
C ASP A 60 -3.43 -1.27 29.22
N ASP A 61 -2.26 -0.72 28.92
CA ASP A 61 -2.03 0.10 27.73
C ASP A 61 -1.73 -0.73 26.48
N PHE A 62 -1.56 -2.05 26.58
CA PHE A 62 -1.12 -2.89 25.46
C PHE A 62 -1.96 -2.67 24.19
N TYR A 63 -3.28 -2.66 24.32
CA TYR A 63 -4.20 -2.47 23.19
C TYR A 63 -4.22 -1.04 22.67
N LEU A 64 -3.89 -0.05 23.51
CA LEU A 64 -3.75 1.35 23.11
C LEU A 64 -2.56 1.49 22.16
N TYR A 65 -1.39 0.99 22.56
CA TYR A 65 -0.20 0.98 21.71
C TYR A 65 -0.40 0.14 20.45
N LEU A 66 -1.08 -1.00 20.56
CA LEU A 66 -1.36 -1.87 19.42
C LEU A 66 -2.33 -1.22 18.40
N THR A 67 -3.29 -0.42 18.88
CA THR A 67 -4.19 0.36 18.01
C THR A 67 -3.40 1.40 17.21
N ALA A 68 -2.54 2.18 17.88
CA ALA A 68 -1.71 3.19 17.23
C ALA A 68 -0.71 2.55 16.25
N HIS A 69 0.01 1.50 16.68
CA HIS A 69 0.95 0.76 15.83
C HIS A 69 0.26 0.22 14.56
N GLY A 70 -0.91 -0.42 14.70
CA GLY A 70 -1.63 -0.98 13.58
C GLY A 70 -1.99 0.07 12.52
N LEU A 71 -2.53 1.22 12.93
CA LEU A 71 -2.90 2.29 12.00
C LEU A 71 -1.67 2.96 11.38
N ASP A 72 -0.66 3.27 12.18
CA ASP A 72 0.54 3.95 11.69
C ASP A 72 1.31 3.07 10.71
N MET A 73 1.38 1.75 10.95
CA MET A 73 2.16 0.79 10.16
C MET A 73 1.43 0.16 8.97
N LEU A 74 0.11 0.01 9.02
CA LEU A 74 -0.66 -0.61 7.93
C LEU A 74 -1.38 0.41 7.03
N VAL A 75 -1.45 1.67 7.46
CA VAL A 75 -2.15 2.73 6.73
C VAL A 75 -1.27 3.95 6.54
N VAL A 76 -0.89 4.64 7.61
CA VAL A 76 -0.40 6.02 7.50
C VAL A 76 0.90 6.14 6.72
N TRP A 77 1.95 5.43 7.16
CA TRP A 77 3.27 5.60 6.54
C TRP A 77 3.26 5.14 5.08
N ILE A 78 2.53 4.04 4.79
CA ILE A 78 2.41 3.46 3.46
C ILE A 78 1.72 4.44 2.53
N ILE A 79 0.56 4.98 2.91
CA ILE A 79 -0.22 5.87 2.06
C ILE A 79 0.54 7.19 1.80
N PHE A 80 1.27 7.72 2.79
CA PHE A 80 2.19 8.84 2.54
C PHE A 80 3.23 8.49 1.47
N PHE A 81 3.87 7.32 1.56
CA PHE A 81 4.85 6.90 0.57
C PHE A 81 4.20 6.68 -0.81
N GLU A 82 3.00 6.10 -0.86
CA GLU A 82 2.25 5.91 -2.09
C GLU A 82 1.89 7.23 -2.76
N MET A 83 1.53 8.28 -2.00
CA MET A 83 1.34 9.62 -2.56
C MET A 83 2.63 10.15 -3.20
N ALA A 84 3.79 9.90 -2.59
CA ALA A 84 5.08 10.24 -3.18
C ALA A 84 5.32 9.45 -4.48
N VAL A 85 5.00 8.16 -4.51
CA VAL A 85 5.08 7.31 -5.71
C VAL A 85 4.15 7.80 -6.82
N LEU A 86 2.88 8.11 -6.52
CA LEU A 86 1.93 8.62 -7.49
C LEU A 86 2.45 9.92 -8.13
N TYR A 87 2.87 10.89 -7.32
CA TYR A 87 3.41 12.15 -7.83
C TYR A 87 4.69 11.96 -8.63
N PHE A 88 5.59 11.07 -8.21
CA PHE A 88 6.78 10.70 -8.99
C PHE A 88 6.42 10.08 -10.34
N CYS A 89 5.50 9.13 -10.36
CA CYS A 89 5.12 8.38 -11.55
C CYS A 89 4.35 9.22 -12.59
N SER A 90 3.56 10.19 -12.16
CA SER A 90 2.78 11.07 -13.04
C SER A 90 3.54 12.33 -13.48
N SER A 91 4.43 12.85 -12.63
CA SER A 91 5.22 14.05 -12.94
C SER A 91 6.61 13.68 -13.50
N THR A 92 7.47 13.08 -12.68
CA THR A 92 8.88 12.83 -13.01
C THR A 92 9.04 11.90 -14.21
N LEU A 93 8.35 10.76 -14.23
CA LEU A 93 8.49 9.78 -15.33
C LEU A 93 7.88 10.27 -16.65
N LEU A 94 6.93 11.20 -16.59
CA LEU A 94 6.30 11.79 -17.77
C LEU A 94 6.85 13.17 -18.11
N LYS A 95 7.86 13.66 -17.37
CA LYS A 95 8.44 15.02 -17.52
C LYS A 95 7.37 16.13 -17.49
N SER A 96 6.35 15.94 -16.67
CA SER A 96 5.18 16.81 -16.57
C SER A 96 5.22 17.61 -15.27
N ARG A 97 4.62 18.80 -15.26
CA ARG A 97 4.34 19.54 -14.01
C ARG A 97 3.18 18.90 -13.26
N LEU A 98 3.15 19.04 -11.94
CA LEU A 98 2.03 18.55 -11.13
C LEU A 98 0.74 19.35 -11.40
N ALA A 99 -0.40 18.67 -11.49
CA ALA A 99 -1.71 19.32 -11.54
C ALA A 99 -2.04 19.99 -10.20
N THR A 100 -2.58 21.21 -10.27
CA THR A 100 -3.10 21.98 -9.12
C THR A 100 -2.32 21.83 -7.79
N PRO A 101 -1.03 22.22 -7.72
CA PRO A 101 -0.17 21.95 -6.56
C PRO A 101 -0.70 22.50 -5.22
N LYS A 102 -1.47 23.60 -5.24
CA LYS A 102 -2.11 24.16 -4.04
C LYS A 102 -3.11 23.19 -3.40
N ILE A 103 -3.88 22.48 -4.22
CA ILE A 103 -4.84 21.47 -3.76
C ILE A 103 -4.09 20.22 -3.27
N ALA A 104 -2.97 19.87 -3.90
CA ALA A 104 -2.11 18.78 -3.42
C ALA A 104 -1.55 19.05 -2.01
N TRP A 105 -1.21 20.31 -1.70
CA TRP A 105 -0.83 20.73 -0.34
C TRP A 105 -1.98 20.64 0.66
N LEU A 106 -3.21 20.97 0.26
CA LEU A 106 -4.40 20.74 1.08
C LEU A 106 -4.57 19.25 1.39
N GLY A 107 -4.42 18.38 0.38
CA GLY A 107 -4.48 16.92 0.57
C GLY A 107 -3.44 16.42 1.58
N PHE A 108 -2.19 16.88 1.45
CA PHE A 108 -1.12 16.58 2.40
C PHE A 108 -1.44 17.08 3.82
N ALA A 109 -1.93 18.30 3.96
CA ALA A 109 -2.29 18.87 5.26
C ALA A 109 -3.43 18.08 5.93
N LEU A 110 -4.44 17.66 5.17
CA LEU A 110 -5.55 16.83 5.67
C LEU A 110 -5.06 15.47 6.16
N MET A 111 -4.11 14.84 5.44
CA MET A 111 -3.47 13.60 5.91
C MET A 111 -2.75 13.81 7.24
N VAL A 112 -1.91 14.84 7.35
CA VAL A 112 -1.19 15.14 8.60
C VAL A 112 -2.17 15.41 9.75
N ILE A 113 -3.17 16.26 9.53
CA ILE A 113 -4.18 16.60 10.55
C ILE A 113 -4.97 15.34 10.94
N GLY A 114 -5.37 14.51 9.98
CA GLY A 114 -6.07 13.26 10.23
C GLY A 114 -5.26 12.31 11.10
N THR A 115 -3.99 12.08 10.76
CA THR A 115 -3.04 11.26 11.53
C THR A 115 -2.90 11.75 12.96
N LEU A 116 -2.68 13.05 13.16
CA LEU A 116 -2.55 13.61 14.50
C LEU A 116 -3.85 13.50 15.30
N THR A 117 -5.00 13.71 14.65
CA THR A 117 -6.31 13.69 15.30
C THR A 117 -6.66 12.31 15.83
N PHE A 118 -6.55 11.25 15.02
CA PHE A 118 -6.89 9.91 15.51
C PHE A 118 -5.85 9.38 16.49
N ASN A 119 -4.54 9.68 16.32
CA ASN A 119 -3.53 9.27 17.29
C ASN A 119 -3.74 9.96 18.64
N ALA A 120 -4.04 11.26 18.66
CA ALA A 120 -4.39 11.96 19.88
C ALA A 120 -5.60 11.30 20.57
N ALA A 121 -6.64 10.93 19.81
CA ALA A 121 -7.80 10.22 20.35
C ALA A 121 -7.41 8.87 20.99
N ILE A 122 -6.53 8.09 20.36
CA ILE A 122 -6.01 6.82 20.89
C ILE A 122 -5.25 7.05 22.21
N PHE A 123 -4.30 7.99 22.23
CA PHE A 123 -3.47 8.25 23.41
C PHE A 123 -4.21 8.94 24.57
N THR A 124 -5.45 9.41 24.38
CA THR A 124 -6.33 9.80 25.49
C THR A 124 -6.98 8.60 26.20
N GLY A 125 -6.79 7.38 25.69
CA GLY A 125 -7.39 6.15 26.23
C GLY A 125 -8.83 5.88 25.78
N ASN A 126 -9.44 6.79 25.01
CA ASN A 126 -10.85 6.73 24.63
C ASN A 126 -11.11 6.11 23.25
N ALA A 127 -10.10 5.54 22.60
CA ALA A 127 -10.21 4.94 21.26
C ALA A 127 -9.37 3.67 21.11
N THR A 128 -9.36 2.81 22.13
CA THR A 128 -8.65 1.52 22.14
C THR A 128 -9.44 0.45 21.39
N VAL A 129 -9.61 0.63 20.08
CA VAL A 129 -10.52 -0.17 19.24
C VAL A 129 -9.84 -0.97 18.14
N MET A 130 -8.50 -1.04 18.16
CA MET A 130 -7.66 -1.68 17.13
C MET A 130 -7.81 -1.01 15.75
N MET A 131 -6.97 -1.40 14.78
CA MET A 131 -7.04 -0.82 13.43
C MET A 131 -8.37 -1.08 12.71
N THR A 132 -9.13 -2.11 13.12
CA THR A 132 -10.38 -2.51 12.46
C THR A 132 -11.60 -1.78 13.01
N SER A 133 -11.49 -1.23 14.23
CA SER A 133 -12.56 -0.49 14.91
C SER A 133 -13.93 -1.16 14.82
N TYR A 134 -13.96 -2.48 15.02
CA TYR A 134 -15.19 -3.27 14.90
C TYR A 134 -16.25 -2.79 15.90
N VAL A 135 -17.41 -2.39 15.39
CA VAL A 135 -18.60 -2.20 16.22
C VAL A 135 -19.02 -3.54 16.85
N PRO A 136 -19.56 -3.55 18.09
CA PRO A 136 -20.00 -2.40 18.88
C PRO A 136 -18.93 -1.79 19.80
N LEU A 137 -17.63 -2.09 19.64
CA LEU A 137 -16.59 -1.43 20.46
C LEU A 137 -16.58 0.08 20.16
N PRO A 138 -16.88 0.94 21.15
CA PRO A 138 -17.00 2.37 20.91
C PRO A 138 -15.62 3.02 20.86
N GLY A 139 -15.40 3.88 19.87
CA GLY A 139 -14.27 4.79 19.81
C GLY A 139 -14.70 6.24 19.95
N HIS A 140 -13.84 7.08 20.52
CA HIS A 140 -14.07 8.52 20.57
C HIS A 140 -14.30 9.11 19.15
N PRO A 141 -15.25 10.04 18.94
CA PRO A 141 -15.57 10.55 17.59
C PRO A 141 -14.39 11.11 16.80
N ALA A 142 -13.42 11.72 17.49
CA ALA A 142 -12.19 12.23 16.87
C ALA A 142 -11.36 11.13 16.19
N PHE A 143 -11.46 9.87 16.64
CA PHE A 143 -10.81 8.74 15.98
C PHE A 143 -11.35 8.56 14.55
N TYR A 144 -12.67 8.41 14.40
CA TYR A 144 -13.30 8.22 13.10
C TYR A 144 -13.16 9.46 12.21
N LEU A 145 -13.30 10.67 12.78
CA LEU A 145 -13.09 11.91 12.06
C LEU A 145 -11.65 12.02 11.53
N GLY A 146 -10.65 11.67 12.33
CA GLY A 146 -9.25 11.66 11.92
C GLY A 146 -8.99 10.70 10.75
N LEU A 147 -9.55 9.49 10.79
CA LEU A 147 -9.49 8.54 9.68
C LEU A 147 -10.16 9.08 8.41
N ILE A 148 -11.32 9.74 8.53
CA ILE A 148 -12.03 10.35 7.40
C ILE A 148 -11.20 11.48 6.80
N LEU A 149 -10.63 12.39 7.61
CA LEU A 149 -9.78 13.47 7.14
C LEU A 149 -8.54 12.94 6.39
N PHE A 150 -7.92 11.89 6.93
CA PHE A 150 -6.80 11.22 6.28
C PHE A 150 -7.19 10.66 4.91
N ALA A 151 -8.30 9.91 4.84
CA ALA A 151 -8.81 9.33 3.61
C ALA A 151 -9.18 10.38 2.57
N VAL A 152 -9.79 11.51 2.97
CA VAL A 152 -10.09 12.63 2.06
C VAL A 152 -8.81 13.25 1.51
N GLY A 153 -7.77 13.42 2.34
CA GLY A 153 -6.47 13.91 1.90
C GLY A 153 -5.81 13.00 0.85
N ALA A 154 -5.84 11.68 1.08
CA ALA A 154 -5.35 10.69 0.13
C ALA A 154 -6.16 10.68 -1.18
N LEU A 155 -7.49 10.80 -1.10
CA LEU A 155 -8.38 10.87 -2.28
C LEU A 155 -8.08 12.09 -3.15
N ILE A 156 -7.82 13.25 -2.52
CA ILE A 156 -7.34 14.44 -3.23
C ILE A 156 -6.05 14.10 -3.98
N GLY A 157 -5.08 13.45 -3.33
CA GLY A 157 -3.83 13.02 -3.97
C GLY A 157 -4.05 12.12 -5.20
N CYS A 158 -4.99 11.18 -5.13
CA CYS A 158 -5.40 10.36 -6.28
C CYS A 158 -5.93 11.22 -7.45
N PHE A 159 -6.78 12.21 -7.18
CA PHE A 159 -7.27 13.10 -8.24
C PHE A 159 -6.19 14.04 -8.80
N ILE A 160 -5.23 14.46 -7.97
CA ILE A 160 -4.04 15.19 -8.44
C ILE A 160 -3.21 14.32 -9.39
N PHE A 161 -3.01 13.04 -9.05
CA PHE A 161 -2.33 12.08 -9.92
C PHE A 161 -3.02 11.97 -11.28
N LEU A 162 -4.33 11.70 -11.30
CA LEU A 162 -5.12 11.60 -12.53
C LEU A 162 -5.11 12.90 -13.34
N GLY A 163 -5.27 14.04 -12.67
CA GLY A 163 -5.16 15.36 -13.30
C GLY A 163 -3.78 15.60 -13.91
N THR A 164 -2.72 15.10 -13.27
CA THR A 164 -1.34 15.22 -13.78
C THR A 164 -1.14 14.37 -15.04
N LEU A 165 -1.77 13.19 -15.13
CA LEU A 165 -1.78 12.39 -16.38
C LEU A 165 -2.47 13.14 -17.52
N VAL A 166 -3.60 13.82 -17.24
CA VAL A 166 -4.30 14.65 -18.23
C VAL A 166 -3.43 15.81 -18.68
N VAL A 167 -2.77 16.51 -17.75
CA VAL A 167 -1.82 17.59 -18.05
C VAL A 167 -0.67 17.08 -18.93
N ALA A 168 -0.04 15.96 -18.56
CA ALA A 168 1.06 15.37 -19.31
C ALA A 168 0.66 15.03 -20.76
N LYS A 169 -0.56 14.51 -20.95
CA LYS A 169 -1.10 14.20 -22.28
C LYS A 169 -1.42 15.46 -23.08
N ALA A 170 -2.03 16.46 -22.45
CA ALA A 170 -2.38 17.73 -23.10
C ALA A 170 -1.15 18.54 -23.51
N GLU A 171 -0.12 18.55 -22.67
CA GLU A 171 1.17 19.22 -22.91
C GLU A 171 2.13 18.38 -23.76
N LYS A 172 1.71 17.17 -24.18
CA LYS A 172 2.48 16.24 -25.04
C LYS A 172 3.89 15.97 -24.50
N THR A 173 4.01 15.77 -23.18
CA THR A 173 5.31 15.54 -22.53
C THR A 173 5.84 14.12 -22.73
N TYR A 174 5.00 13.21 -23.25
CA TYR A 174 5.34 11.85 -23.64
C TYR A 174 4.53 11.41 -24.87
N GLU A 175 4.99 10.37 -25.56
CA GLU A 175 4.32 9.77 -26.71
C GLU A 175 3.82 8.36 -26.40
N GLY A 176 2.76 7.93 -27.09
CA GLY A 176 2.17 6.61 -26.91
C GLY A 176 1.46 6.42 -25.57
N SER A 177 1.63 5.22 -25.00
CA SER A 177 1.07 4.81 -23.71
C SER A 177 1.98 5.21 -22.55
N ILE A 178 1.40 5.44 -21.36
CA ILE A 178 2.19 5.69 -20.15
C ILE A 178 3.17 4.53 -19.86
N PRO A 179 4.37 4.79 -19.30
CA PRO A 179 5.33 3.76 -18.91
C PRO A 179 4.70 2.70 -18.00
N LEU A 180 5.22 1.47 -18.02
CA LEU A 180 4.68 0.37 -17.20
C LEU A 180 4.66 0.72 -15.69
N VAL A 181 5.69 1.43 -15.21
CA VAL A 181 5.76 1.90 -13.82
C VAL A 181 4.60 2.85 -13.51
N THR A 182 4.35 3.84 -14.38
CA THR A 182 3.21 4.76 -14.24
C THR A 182 1.87 4.03 -14.37
N PHE A 183 1.81 2.97 -15.18
CA PHE A 183 0.62 2.12 -15.27
C PHE A 183 0.35 1.35 -13.96
N GLY A 184 1.39 0.81 -13.32
CA GLY A 184 1.24 0.19 -11.99
C GLY A 184 0.83 1.19 -10.91
N ALA A 185 1.33 2.42 -10.97
CA ALA A 185 0.86 3.52 -10.12
C ALA A 185 -0.61 3.91 -10.41
N LEU A 186 -1.04 3.87 -11.68
CA LEU A 186 -2.44 4.07 -12.05
C LEU A 186 -3.33 2.96 -11.48
N THR A 187 -2.90 1.70 -11.54
CA THR A 187 -3.60 0.59 -10.90
C THR A 187 -3.75 0.81 -9.39
N ALA A 188 -2.68 1.21 -8.70
CA ALA A 188 -2.72 1.55 -7.28
C ALA A 188 -3.71 2.69 -7.01
N CYS A 189 -3.71 3.75 -7.83
CA CYS A 189 -4.64 4.88 -7.72
C CYS A 189 -6.11 4.45 -7.91
N ILE A 190 -6.41 3.57 -8.86
CA ILE A 190 -7.77 3.07 -9.10
C ILE A 190 -8.25 2.26 -7.89
N ILE A 191 -7.39 1.37 -7.38
CA ILE A 191 -7.68 0.58 -6.18
C ILE A 191 -7.92 1.51 -4.98
N ALA A 192 -7.07 2.53 -4.79
CA ALA A 192 -7.19 3.49 -3.70
C ALA A 192 -8.53 4.24 -3.71
N ILE A 193 -9.03 4.66 -4.88
CA ILE A 193 -10.33 5.32 -4.99
C ILE A 193 -11.46 4.35 -4.56
N PHE A 194 -11.41 3.09 -4.99
CA PHE A 194 -12.38 2.07 -4.55
C PHE A 194 -12.29 1.81 -3.04
N THR A 195 -11.06 1.72 -2.50
CA THR A 195 -10.79 1.56 -1.07
C THR A 195 -11.44 2.69 -0.29
N ILE A 196 -11.16 3.94 -0.65
CA ILE A 196 -11.68 5.12 0.06
C ILE A 196 -13.20 5.21 -0.06
N ALA A 197 -13.78 4.87 -1.21
CA ALA A 197 -15.23 4.81 -1.37
C ALA A 197 -15.87 3.77 -0.43
N SER A 198 -15.31 2.56 -0.36
CA SER A 198 -15.75 1.51 0.56
C SER A 198 -15.62 1.94 2.02
N GLY A 199 -14.50 2.60 2.36
CA GLY A 199 -14.26 3.17 3.68
C GLY A 199 -15.28 4.25 4.04
N ALA A 200 -15.63 5.14 3.10
CA ALA A 200 -16.63 6.18 3.31
C ALA A 200 -18.02 5.59 3.60
N ILE A 201 -18.40 4.51 2.90
CA ILE A 201 -19.70 3.82 3.10
C ILE A 201 -19.85 3.34 4.54
N ILE A 202 -18.75 2.92 5.21
CA ILE A 202 -18.84 2.40 6.58
C ILE A 202 -18.38 3.36 7.67
N LEU A 203 -17.30 4.13 7.47
CA LEU A 203 -16.75 5.05 8.46
C LEU A 203 -17.63 6.28 8.69
N ILE A 204 -18.34 6.77 7.67
CA ILE A 204 -19.24 7.92 7.85
C ILE A 204 -20.42 7.52 8.77
N PRO A 205 -21.16 6.42 8.53
CA PRO A 205 -22.13 5.93 9.51
C PRO A 205 -21.54 5.67 10.89
N THR A 206 -20.33 5.10 10.99
CA THR A 206 -19.68 4.86 12.29
C THR A 206 -19.32 6.13 13.02
N PHE A 207 -18.87 7.17 12.32
CA PHE A 207 -18.70 8.50 12.89
C PHE A 207 -20.04 9.06 13.39
N LEU A 208 -21.10 9.00 12.57
CA LEU A 208 -22.44 9.47 12.96
C LEU A 208 -23.01 8.69 14.16
N TRP A 209 -22.69 7.40 14.28
CA TRP A 209 -23.01 6.57 15.44
C TRP A 209 -22.25 7.03 16.68
N SER A 210 -20.95 7.30 16.55
CA SER A 210 -20.11 7.77 17.67
C SER A 210 -20.55 9.12 18.26
N VAL A 211 -21.22 9.97 17.46
CA VAL A 211 -21.78 11.26 17.93
C VAL A 211 -23.28 11.19 18.28
N GLY A 212 -23.88 9.99 18.25
CA GLY A 212 -25.27 9.75 18.66
C GLY A 212 -26.34 10.08 17.62
N LEU A 213 -25.98 10.36 16.35
CA LEU A 213 -26.93 10.62 15.26
C LEU A 213 -27.47 9.34 14.62
N VAL A 214 -26.68 8.27 14.62
CA VAL A 214 -27.10 6.91 14.26
C VAL A 214 -27.22 6.10 15.54
N LYS A 215 -28.31 5.35 15.71
CA LYS A 215 -28.56 4.58 16.96
C LYS A 215 -27.76 3.28 17.02
N THR A 216 -27.68 2.57 15.90
CA THR A 216 -27.11 1.22 15.83
C THR A 216 -26.45 0.99 14.49
N ILE A 217 -25.37 0.22 14.50
CA ILE A 217 -24.74 -0.32 13.29
C ILE A 217 -24.73 -1.83 13.42
N ASP A 218 -25.24 -2.51 12.40
CA ASP A 218 -25.18 -3.97 12.34
C ASP A 218 -23.71 -4.44 12.23
N PRO A 219 -23.21 -5.26 13.19
CA PRO A 219 -21.81 -5.68 13.17
C PRO A 219 -21.40 -6.51 11.96
N LEU A 220 -22.31 -7.35 11.42
CA LEU A 220 -21.99 -8.18 10.26
C LEU A 220 -21.87 -7.33 8.99
N MET A 221 -22.78 -6.37 8.81
CA MET A 221 -22.70 -5.36 7.76
C MET A 221 -21.42 -4.55 7.90
N TYR A 222 -21.08 -4.10 9.12
CA TYR A 222 -19.83 -3.36 9.36
C TYR A 222 -18.63 -4.17 8.90
N ARG A 223 -18.48 -5.41 9.36
CA ARG A 223 -17.34 -6.25 9.00
C ARG A 223 -17.28 -6.53 7.51
N THR A 224 -18.43 -6.78 6.88
CA THR A 224 -18.51 -7.04 5.43
C THR A 224 -18.00 -5.87 4.60
N ILE A 225 -18.49 -4.65 4.87
CA ILE A 225 -18.07 -3.45 4.13
C ILE A 225 -16.67 -3.01 4.56
N TRP A 226 -16.35 -3.13 5.84
CA TRP A 226 -15.03 -2.81 6.38
C TRP A 226 -13.94 -3.63 5.71
N TRP A 227 -14.17 -4.90 5.40
CA TRP A 227 -13.17 -5.70 4.69
C TRP A 227 -13.05 -5.39 3.21
N ALA A 228 -14.07 -4.84 2.57
CA ALA A 228 -13.90 -4.23 1.24
C ALA A 228 -12.93 -3.03 1.29
N PHE A 229 -12.94 -2.26 2.37
CA PHE A 229 -11.95 -1.21 2.65
C PHE A 229 -10.58 -1.78 3.09
N GLY A 230 -10.55 -2.58 4.15
CA GLY A 230 -9.34 -3.06 4.81
C GLY A 230 -8.51 -3.97 3.91
N HIS A 231 -9.14 -4.91 3.19
CA HIS A 231 -8.41 -5.77 2.25
C HIS A 231 -7.82 -4.94 1.12
N SER A 232 -8.64 -4.10 0.49
CA SER A 232 -8.22 -3.32 -0.68
C SER A 232 -7.13 -2.30 -0.37
N SER A 233 -7.05 -1.79 0.87
CA SER A 233 -5.93 -0.95 1.31
C SER A 233 -4.58 -1.63 1.10
N GLN A 234 -4.48 -2.93 1.39
CA GLN A 234 -3.24 -3.69 1.22
C GLN A 234 -2.93 -3.94 -0.26
N GLN A 235 -3.95 -3.89 -1.11
CA GLN A 235 -3.82 -4.10 -2.54
C GLN A 235 -3.30 -2.86 -3.26
N ILE A 236 -3.50 -1.67 -2.67
CA ILE A 236 -2.79 -0.46 -3.09
C ILE A 236 -1.28 -0.71 -2.96
N ASN A 237 -0.86 -1.21 -1.78
CA ASN A 237 0.53 -1.50 -1.45
C ASN A 237 1.15 -2.49 -2.45
N VAL A 238 0.42 -3.58 -2.76
CA VAL A 238 0.89 -4.60 -3.71
C VAL A 238 1.13 -4.00 -5.10
N SER A 239 0.17 -3.21 -5.61
CA SER A 239 0.33 -2.57 -6.91
C SER A 239 1.47 -1.55 -6.91
N ALA A 240 1.56 -0.73 -5.86
CA ALA A 240 2.57 0.30 -5.71
C ALA A 240 3.99 -0.30 -5.59
N HIS A 241 4.18 -1.31 -4.74
CA HIS A 241 5.50 -1.90 -4.54
C HIS A 241 6.00 -2.68 -5.77
N ILE A 242 5.09 -3.23 -6.61
CA ILE A 242 5.47 -3.94 -7.84
C ILE A 242 5.86 -2.89 -8.89
N ALA A 243 5.15 -1.75 -8.94
CA ALA A 243 5.56 -0.64 -9.78
C ALA A 243 6.96 -0.14 -9.40
N VAL A 244 7.28 -0.09 -8.10
CA VAL A 244 8.63 0.23 -7.59
C VAL A 244 9.64 -0.85 -7.99
N TRP A 245 9.31 -2.14 -7.93
CA TRP A 245 10.20 -3.21 -8.42
C TRP A 245 10.55 -3.04 -9.90
N TYR A 246 9.56 -2.76 -10.77
CA TYR A 246 9.83 -2.45 -12.18
C TYR A 246 10.64 -1.16 -12.34
N ALA A 247 10.40 -0.14 -11.52
CA ALA A 247 11.18 1.10 -11.56
C ALA A 247 12.65 0.85 -11.22
N ILE A 248 12.92 0.07 -10.18
CA ILE A 248 14.27 -0.30 -9.76
C ILE A 248 14.95 -1.16 -10.82
N ALA A 249 14.25 -2.15 -11.40
CA ALA A 249 14.78 -2.95 -12.51
C ALA A 249 15.18 -2.06 -13.70
N ALA A 250 14.34 -1.09 -14.08
CA ALA A 250 14.61 -0.15 -15.16
C ALA A 250 15.77 0.80 -14.83
N ILE A 251 15.80 1.41 -13.64
CA ILE A 251 16.79 2.43 -13.27
C ILE A 251 18.18 1.80 -13.00
N VAL A 252 18.23 0.66 -12.29
CA VAL A 252 19.50 0.04 -11.88
C VAL A 252 20.10 -0.79 -13.01
N PHE A 253 19.28 -1.51 -13.77
CA PHE A 253 19.79 -2.44 -14.78
C PHE A 253 19.60 -1.96 -16.21
N ASN A 254 18.83 -0.89 -16.46
CA ASN A 254 18.29 -0.56 -17.78
C ASN A 254 17.40 -1.70 -18.34
N ALA A 255 16.75 -2.44 -17.45
CA ALA A 255 15.91 -3.58 -17.81
C ALA A 255 14.61 -3.13 -18.46
N LYS A 256 14.12 -3.93 -19.41
CA LYS A 256 12.80 -3.80 -20.01
C LYS A 256 11.95 -5.01 -19.64
N PRO A 257 10.64 -4.85 -19.42
CA PRO A 257 9.75 -5.99 -19.18
C PRO A 257 9.83 -6.98 -20.35
N MET A 258 9.92 -8.28 -20.06
CA MET A 258 9.94 -9.32 -21.10
C MET A 258 8.67 -9.29 -21.98
N SER A 259 7.54 -8.86 -21.41
CA SER A 259 6.33 -8.54 -22.15
C SER A 259 5.53 -7.47 -21.43
N GLU A 260 5.44 -6.28 -22.03
CA GLU A 260 4.60 -5.19 -21.50
C GLU A 260 3.12 -5.57 -21.49
N LYS A 261 2.62 -6.26 -22.52
CA LYS A 261 1.20 -6.65 -22.61
C LYS A 261 0.81 -7.57 -21.46
N VAL A 262 1.64 -8.57 -21.17
CA VAL A 262 1.43 -9.52 -20.08
C VAL A 262 1.50 -8.82 -18.72
N SER A 263 2.49 -7.93 -18.53
CA SER A 263 2.64 -7.17 -17.28
C SER A 263 1.46 -6.21 -17.03
N ARG A 264 0.95 -5.54 -18.07
CA ARG A 264 -0.25 -4.69 -17.98
C ARG A 264 -1.52 -5.50 -17.73
N MET A 265 -1.63 -6.69 -18.32
CA MET A 265 -2.75 -7.60 -18.06
C MET A 265 -2.76 -8.03 -16.58
N ALA A 266 -1.61 -8.35 -15.99
CA ALA A 266 -1.52 -8.67 -14.57
C ALA A 266 -1.98 -7.51 -13.68
N PHE A 267 -1.54 -6.29 -13.95
CA PHE A 267 -2.07 -5.09 -13.27
C PHE A 267 -3.58 -4.88 -13.47
N LEU A 268 -4.15 -5.26 -14.61
CA LEU A 268 -5.60 -5.22 -14.83
C LEU A 268 -6.34 -6.26 -13.99
N LEU A 269 -5.80 -7.48 -13.88
CA LEU A 269 -6.35 -8.53 -13.03
C LEU A 269 -6.43 -8.09 -11.56
N TYR A 270 -5.46 -7.30 -11.08
CA TYR A 270 -5.53 -6.69 -9.76
C TYR A 270 -6.75 -5.79 -9.57
N ILE A 271 -7.08 -4.94 -10.54
CA ILE A 271 -8.26 -4.06 -10.47
C ILE A 271 -9.55 -4.90 -10.34
N LEU A 272 -9.65 -5.98 -11.12
CA LEU A 272 -10.88 -6.76 -11.24
C LEU A 272 -11.11 -7.74 -10.07
N PHE A 273 -10.05 -8.45 -9.65
CA PHE A 273 -10.22 -9.65 -8.82
C PHE A 273 -9.76 -9.47 -7.37
N LEU A 274 -8.89 -8.49 -7.07
CA LEU A 274 -8.45 -8.29 -5.69
C LEU A 274 -9.57 -7.83 -4.76
N GLN A 275 -10.55 -7.09 -5.29
CA GLN A 275 -11.69 -6.65 -4.46
C GLN A 275 -12.56 -7.83 -4.03
N LEU A 276 -12.72 -8.82 -4.91
CA LEU A 276 -13.48 -10.04 -4.64
C LEU A 276 -12.79 -10.89 -3.58
N ALA A 277 -11.46 -10.92 -3.56
CA ALA A 277 -10.69 -11.65 -2.56
C ALA A 277 -10.90 -11.15 -1.11
N SER A 278 -11.49 -9.96 -0.90
CA SER A 278 -11.81 -9.45 0.44
C SER A 278 -12.64 -10.40 1.31
N ALA A 279 -13.44 -11.27 0.68
CA ALA A 279 -14.22 -12.32 1.33
C ALA A 279 -13.40 -13.23 2.25
N HIS A 280 -12.09 -13.38 2.02
CA HIS A 280 -11.24 -14.27 2.82
C HIS A 280 -11.14 -13.85 4.30
N HIS A 281 -11.46 -12.60 4.62
CA HIS A 281 -11.49 -12.12 6.01
C HIS A 281 -12.80 -12.43 6.74
N LEU A 282 -13.78 -12.95 6.00
CA LEU A 282 -15.15 -13.22 6.46
C LEU A 282 -15.47 -14.73 6.44
N LEU A 283 -14.46 -15.59 6.26
CA LEU A 283 -14.66 -17.04 6.12
C LEU A 283 -15.27 -17.66 7.38
N SER A 284 -14.90 -17.17 8.56
CA SER A 284 -15.49 -17.59 9.83
C SER A 284 -16.80 -16.89 10.19
N ASP A 285 -17.26 -15.92 9.38
CA ASP A 285 -18.41 -15.11 9.74
C ASP A 285 -19.73 -15.83 9.45
N PRO A 286 -20.75 -15.66 10.33
CA PRO A 286 -22.09 -16.17 10.08
C PRO A 286 -22.80 -15.31 9.03
N GLY A 287 -23.90 -15.83 8.46
CA GLY A 287 -24.77 -15.05 7.56
C GLY A 287 -24.29 -14.90 6.12
N LEU A 288 -23.12 -15.44 5.77
CA LEU A 288 -22.61 -15.52 4.41
C LEU A 288 -22.66 -16.96 3.91
N SER A 289 -23.17 -17.18 2.69
CA SER A 289 -23.29 -18.53 2.12
C SER A 289 -21.92 -19.12 1.81
N THR A 290 -21.80 -20.44 1.92
CA THR A 290 -20.56 -21.16 1.59
C THR A 290 -20.18 -20.98 0.12
N GLU A 291 -21.16 -20.93 -0.79
CA GLU A 291 -20.93 -20.71 -2.22
C GLU A 291 -20.29 -19.35 -2.49
N TRP A 292 -20.76 -18.30 -1.81
CA TRP A 292 -20.17 -16.96 -1.93
C TRP A 292 -18.74 -16.94 -1.40
N LYS A 293 -18.48 -17.57 -0.25
CA LYS A 293 -17.14 -17.69 0.33
C LYS A 293 -16.19 -18.40 -0.65
N VAL A 294 -16.54 -19.61 -1.08
CA VAL A 294 -15.71 -20.43 -1.96
C VAL A 294 -15.47 -19.77 -3.31
N PHE A 295 -16.50 -19.15 -3.92
CA PHE A 295 -16.33 -18.48 -5.21
C PHE A 295 -15.30 -17.35 -5.14
N ASN A 296 -15.44 -16.48 -4.14
CA ASN A 296 -14.58 -15.32 -3.99
C ASN A 296 -13.15 -15.71 -3.60
N THR A 297 -12.98 -16.66 -2.68
CA THR A 297 -11.66 -16.98 -2.12
C THR A 297 -10.92 -18.11 -2.82
N SER A 298 -11.58 -18.88 -3.70
CA SER A 298 -10.90 -19.87 -4.55
C SER A 298 -10.81 -19.35 -5.99
N TYR A 299 -11.93 -19.21 -6.68
CA TYR A 299 -11.91 -18.93 -8.12
C TYR A 299 -11.48 -17.50 -8.44
N ALA A 300 -12.09 -16.49 -7.82
CA ALA A 300 -11.75 -15.10 -8.08
C ALA A 300 -10.36 -14.74 -7.53
N MET A 301 -10.04 -15.15 -6.30
CA MET A 301 -8.72 -14.92 -5.69
C MET A 301 -7.58 -15.53 -6.53
N TYR A 302 -7.73 -16.72 -7.11
CA TYR A 302 -6.67 -17.32 -7.94
C TYR A 302 -6.32 -16.50 -9.18
N LEU A 303 -7.25 -15.71 -9.74
CA LEU A 303 -6.93 -14.79 -10.83
C LEU A 303 -6.08 -13.60 -10.35
N ALA A 304 -6.27 -13.15 -9.11
CA ALA A 304 -5.37 -12.17 -8.51
C ALA A 304 -4.00 -12.76 -8.14
N VAL A 305 -3.97 -14.02 -7.67
CA VAL A 305 -2.71 -14.75 -7.41
C VAL A 305 -1.92 -14.91 -8.70
N LEU A 306 -2.59 -15.26 -9.81
CA LEU A 306 -1.98 -15.35 -11.14
C LEU A 306 -1.29 -14.05 -11.53
N ALA A 307 -1.92 -12.89 -11.27
CA ALA A 307 -1.30 -11.60 -11.52
C ALA A 307 0.01 -11.40 -10.73
N SER A 308 0.01 -11.74 -9.44
CA SER A 308 1.23 -11.71 -8.60
C SER A 308 2.30 -12.68 -9.10
N MET A 309 1.94 -13.88 -9.56
CA MET A 309 2.88 -14.84 -10.13
C MET A 309 3.49 -14.32 -11.44
N ILE A 310 2.70 -13.65 -12.29
CA ILE A 310 3.20 -13.01 -13.51
C ILE A 310 4.23 -11.92 -13.16
N HIS A 311 3.95 -11.06 -12.19
CA HIS A 311 4.91 -10.03 -11.75
C HIS A 311 6.15 -10.66 -11.11
N GLY A 312 5.97 -11.68 -10.27
CA GLY A 312 7.04 -12.46 -9.64
C GLY A 312 7.95 -13.19 -10.63
N LEU A 313 7.45 -13.52 -11.83
CA LEU A 313 8.28 -14.05 -12.93
C LEU A 313 8.92 -12.93 -13.76
N THR A 314 8.13 -11.90 -14.11
CA THR A 314 8.53 -10.92 -15.11
C THR A 314 9.54 -9.91 -14.61
N VAL A 315 9.48 -9.51 -13.34
CA VAL A 315 10.45 -8.61 -12.72
C VAL A 315 11.86 -9.23 -12.66
N PRO A 316 12.08 -10.39 -12.02
CA PRO A 316 13.41 -10.98 -11.98
C PRO A 316 13.87 -11.46 -13.35
N GLY A 317 12.94 -11.93 -14.21
CA GLY A 317 13.27 -12.28 -15.60
C GLY A 317 13.77 -11.09 -16.42
N ALA A 318 13.20 -9.90 -16.24
CA ALA A 318 13.70 -8.68 -16.88
C ALA A 318 15.12 -8.31 -16.41
N ILE A 319 15.41 -8.50 -15.11
CA ILE A 319 16.74 -8.28 -14.55
C ILE A 319 17.74 -9.31 -15.10
N GLU A 320 17.34 -10.58 -15.16
CA GLU A 320 18.17 -11.65 -15.73
C GLU A 320 18.53 -11.37 -17.18
N VAL A 321 17.54 -11.01 -18.03
CA VAL A 321 17.78 -10.65 -19.43
C VAL A 321 18.77 -9.49 -19.53
N ALA A 322 18.54 -8.40 -18.79
CA ALA A 322 19.43 -7.24 -18.81
C ALA A 322 20.87 -7.55 -18.33
N GLN A 323 21.03 -8.45 -17.36
CA GLN A 323 22.35 -8.89 -16.90
C GLN A 323 23.03 -9.81 -17.91
N ARG A 324 22.28 -10.68 -18.58
CA ARG A 324 22.81 -11.56 -19.64
C ARG A 324 23.26 -10.74 -20.86
N GLU A 325 22.53 -9.69 -21.22
CA GLU A 325 22.94 -8.72 -22.25
C GLU A 325 24.25 -7.99 -21.90
N LYS A 326 24.55 -7.83 -20.61
CA LYS A 326 25.84 -7.31 -20.11
C LYS A 326 26.97 -8.35 -20.07
N GLY A 327 26.72 -9.57 -20.54
CA GLY A 327 27.71 -10.64 -20.64
C GLY A 327 27.74 -11.62 -19.46
N TYR A 328 26.87 -11.49 -18.46
CA TYR A 328 26.76 -12.43 -17.34
C TYR A 328 25.93 -13.68 -17.70
N THR A 329 26.45 -14.50 -18.61
CA THR A 329 25.71 -15.60 -19.26
C THR A 329 25.98 -17.00 -18.68
N LYS A 330 26.92 -17.17 -17.75
CA LYS A 330 27.38 -18.48 -17.27
C LYS A 330 26.38 -19.14 -16.31
N GLY A 331 25.77 -20.24 -16.77
CA GLY A 331 24.91 -21.09 -15.95
C GLY A 331 23.65 -20.39 -15.42
N LEU A 332 23.07 -20.97 -14.36
CA LEU A 332 21.77 -20.55 -13.82
C LEU A 332 21.83 -19.31 -12.92
N PHE A 333 23.00 -19.04 -12.30
CA PHE A 333 23.08 -18.08 -11.17
C PHE A 333 24.11 -16.97 -11.34
N GLU A 334 24.87 -16.89 -12.43
CA GLU A 334 25.84 -15.80 -12.59
C GLU A 334 25.17 -14.42 -12.62
N TRP A 335 24.06 -14.29 -13.36
CA TRP A 335 23.32 -13.03 -13.50
C TRP A 335 22.95 -12.40 -12.14
N ILE A 336 22.51 -13.24 -11.19
CA ILE A 336 22.10 -12.81 -9.86
C ILE A 336 23.29 -12.65 -8.90
N ARG A 337 24.31 -13.53 -8.98
CA ARG A 337 25.54 -13.36 -8.18
C ARG A 337 26.32 -12.10 -8.54
N LYS A 338 26.22 -11.65 -9.79
CA LYS A 338 26.84 -10.43 -10.31
C LYS A 338 25.93 -9.21 -10.24
N ALA A 339 24.73 -9.33 -9.65
CA ALA A 339 23.88 -8.19 -9.38
C ALA A 339 24.51 -7.29 -8.28
N PRO A 340 24.16 -6.00 -8.22
CA PRO A 340 24.80 -5.03 -7.33
C PRO A 340 24.27 -5.15 -5.89
N TRP A 341 24.57 -6.24 -5.19
CA TRP A 341 24.13 -6.50 -3.81
C TRP A 341 24.64 -5.49 -2.76
N GLY A 342 25.70 -4.72 -3.08
CA GLY A 342 26.13 -3.59 -2.26
C GLY A 342 25.24 -2.35 -2.41
N ASN A 343 24.34 -2.30 -3.39
CA ASN A 343 23.37 -1.22 -3.56
C ASN A 343 22.10 -1.52 -2.74
N PRO A 344 21.79 -0.75 -1.69
CA PRO A 344 20.64 -1.02 -0.82
C PRO A 344 19.31 -0.98 -1.57
N VAL A 345 19.19 -0.20 -2.64
CA VAL A 345 17.97 -0.14 -3.47
C VAL A 345 17.70 -1.48 -4.16
N PHE A 346 18.74 -2.12 -4.69
CA PHE A 346 18.59 -3.43 -5.32
C PHE A 346 18.35 -4.53 -4.27
N SER A 347 19.17 -4.55 -3.21
CA SER A 347 19.09 -5.58 -2.18
C SER A 347 17.76 -5.55 -1.43
N GLY A 348 17.25 -4.36 -1.06
CA GLY A 348 15.94 -4.19 -0.46
C GLY A 348 14.82 -4.71 -1.37
N MET A 349 14.82 -4.29 -2.64
CA MET A 349 13.86 -4.75 -3.63
C MET A 349 13.88 -6.26 -3.85
N PHE A 350 15.07 -6.88 -3.95
CA PHE A 350 15.15 -8.31 -4.22
C PHE A 350 14.75 -9.16 -3.01
N ILE A 351 15.07 -8.72 -1.79
CA ILE A 351 14.59 -9.35 -0.55
C ILE A 351 13.08 -9.18 -0.43
N SER A 352 12.56 -7.99 -0.76
CA SER A 352 11.12 -7.71 -0.85
C SER A 352 10.42 -8.69 -1.77
N LEU A 353 10.94 -8.89 -2.99
CA LEU A 353 10.38 -9.81 -3.97
C LEU A 353 10.32 -11.25 -3.46
N LEU A 354 11.43 -11.75 -2.89
CA LEU A 354 11.49 -13.12 -2.37
C LEU A 354 10.59 -13.31 -1.15
N GLY A 355 10.65 -12.39 -0.18
CA GLY A 355 9.85 -12.47 1.04
C GLY A 355 8.36 -12.33 0.77
N PHE A 356 7.98 -11.38 -0.08
CA PHE A 356 6.59 -11.23 -0.52
C PHE A 356 6.11 -12.48 -1.26
N GLY A 357 6.88 -13.00 -2.22
CA GLY A 357 6.46 -14.13 -3.04
C GLY A 357 6.33 -15.44 -2.25
N PHE A 358 7.38 -15.83 -1.52
CA PHE A 358 7.44 -17.12 -0.85
C PHE A 358 6.79 -17.11 0.53
N LEU A 359 7.04 -16.10 1.35
CA LEU A 359 6.47 -16.05 2.70
C LEU A 359 5.07 -15.46 2.67
N GLY A 360 4.92 -14.28 2.07
CA GLY A 360 3.63 -13.58 2.00
C GLY A 360 2.61 -14.29 1.09
N GLY A 361 3.00 -14.59 -0.16
CA GLY A 361 2.13 -15.11 -1.19
C GLY A 361 1.61 -16.51 -0.87
N ILE A 362 2.51 -17.45 -0.53
CA ILE A 362 2.12 -18.83 -0.21
C ILE A 362 1.20 -18.86 1.02
N SER A 363 1.57 -18.16 2.09
CA SER A 363 0.73 -18.11 3.30
C SER A 363 -0.62 -17.42 3.04
N GLY A 364 -0.66 -16.41 2.17
CA GLY A 364 -1.90 -15.73 1.77
C GLY A 364 -2.85 -16.65 1.00
N VAL A 365 -2.33 -17.43 0.05
CA VAL A 365 -3.13 -18.43 -0.69
C VAL A 365 -3.70 -19.49 0.26
N MET A 366 -2.89 -19.98 1.20
CA MET A 366 -3.35 -20.91 2.22
C MET A 366 -4.46 -20.30 3.07
N MET A 367 -4.31 -19.05 3.50
CA MET A 367 -5.30 -18.33 4.31
C MET A 367 -6.60 -18.01 3.56
N GLY A 368 -6.58 -17.94 2.23
CA GLY A 368 -7.80 -17.81 1.43
C GLY A 368 -8.62 -19.10 1.31
N THR A 369 -8.05 -20.24 1.67
CA THR A 369 -8.76 -21.53 1.63
C THR A 369 -9.58 -21.72 2.90
N GLU A 370 -10.90 -21.89 2.79
CA GLU A 370 -11.83 -21.92 3.93
C GLU A 370 -11.43 -22.92 5.01
N GLN A 371 -11.16 -24.18 4.66
CA GLN A 371 -10.80 -25.23 5.61
C GLN A 371 -9.50 -24.93 6.35
N LEU A 372 -8.51 -24.35 5.66
CA LEU A 372 -7.24 -23.95 6.28
C LEU A 372 -7.43 -22.71 7.15
N ASN A 373 -8.22 -21.74 6.67
CA ASN A 373 -8.54 -20.51 7.40
C ASN A 373 -9.15 -20.85 8.78
N MET A 374 -10.08 -21.81 8.85
CA MET A 374 -10.71 -22.21 10.12
C MET A 374 -9.72 -22.71 11.19
N ILE A 375 -8.50 -23.12 10.81
CA ILE A 375 -7.46 -23.57 11.74
C ILE A 375 -6.55 -22.41 12.19
N ILE A 376 -6.37 -21.40 11.33
CA ILE A 376 -5.36 -20.34 11.52
C ILE A 376 -5.96 -18.95 11.77
N HIS A 377 -7.26 -18.75 11.57
CA HIS A 377 -7.98 -17.50 11.76
C HIS A 377 -7.78 -16.96 13.19
N ASN A 378 -7.49 -15.66 13.33
CA ASN A 378 -7.21 -14.99 14.61
C ASN A 378 -6.09 -15.61 15.47
N THR A 379 -5.18 -16.40 14.88
CA THR A 379 -3.95 -16.86 15.53
C THR A 379 -2.75 -15.96 15.18
N LEU A 380 -1.58 -16.20 15.80
CA LEU A 380 -0.33 -15.52 15.45
C LEU A 380 0.13 -15.77 14.00
N TYR A 381 -0.45 -16.75 13.31
CA TYR A 381 -0.20 -16.97 11.89
C TYR A 381 -0.58 -15.76 11.04
N VAL A 382 -1.69 -15.07 11.38
CA VAL A 382 -2.19 -13.91 10.61
C VAL A 382 -1.21 -12.74 10.68
N PRO A 383 -0.74 -12.28 11.87
CA PRO A 383 0.36 -11.32 11.94
C PRO A 383 1.62 -11.80 11.21
N GLY A 384 2.00 -13.08 11.31
CA GLY A 384 3.17 -13.63 10.61
C GLY A 384 3.09 -13.47 9.09
N HIS A 385 1.94 -13.83 8.49
CA HIS A 385 1.64 -13.60 7.09
C HIS A 385 1.73 -12.12 6.71
N PHE A 386 1.08 -11.24 7.49
CA PHE A 386 1.06 -9.81 7.23
C PHE A 386 2.43 -9.13 7.34
N HIS A 387 3.28 -9.57 8.26
CA HIS A 387 4.65 -9.06 8.34
C HIS A 387 5.48 -9.52 7.14
N ALA A 388 5.24 -10.72 6.60
CA ALA A 388 5.87 -11.14 5.36
C ALA A 388 5.41 -10.31 4.14
N THR A 389 4.12 -9.97 4.04
CA THR A 389 3.60 -9.18 2.91
C THR A 389 3.93 -7.69 3.03
N VAL A 390 3.72 -7.09 4.21
CA VAL A 390 3.84 -5.64 4.40
C VAL A 390 5.23 -5.23 4.85
N VAL A 391 5.83 -5.91 5.83
CA VAL A 391 7.16 -5.52 6.32
C VAL A 391 8.23 -5.98 5.33
N ILE A 392 8.29 -7.27 5.00
CA ILE A 392 9.30 -7.75 4.07
C ILE A 392 8.98 -7.29 2.64
N GLY A 393 7.74 -7.47 2.17
CA GLY A 393 7.34 -7.04 0.83
C GLY A 393 7.32 -5.52 0.66
N THR A 394 6.33 -4.83 1.21
CA THR A 394 6.15 -3.39 0.96
C THR A 394 7.28 -2.54 1.54
N THR A 395 7.67 -2.76 2.80
CA THR A 395 8.60 -1.86 3.52
C THR A 395 10.03 -1.93 2.99
N LEU A 396 10.50 -3.07 2.49
CA LEU A 396 11.83 -3.14 1.85
C LEU A 396 11.83 -2.67 0.39
N SER A 397 10.66 -2.59 -0.25
CA SER A 397 10.53 -2.04 -1.61
C SER A 397 10.53 -0.52 -1.60
N PHE A 398 9.81 0.07 -0.65
CA PHE A 398 9.71 1.52 -0.43
C PHE A 398 11.02 2.05 0.16
#